data_AF-H2ZLJ0-F1
#
_entry.id   AF-H2ZLJ0-F1
#
_cell.length_a   1.000
_cell.length_b   1.000
_cell.length_c   1.000
_cell.angle_alpha   90.00
_cell.angle_beta   90.00
_cell.angle_gamma   90.00
#
_symmetry.space_group_name_H-M   'P 1'
#
loop_
_entity.id
_entity.type
_entity.pdbx_description
1 polymer ?
#
loop_
_entity_poly.entity_id
_entity_poly.type
_entity_poly.pdbx_seq_one_letter_code
_entity_poly.pdbx_strand_id
1 'polypeptide(L)'
;MKIVFVLACFVCVATAYDISSADFCEDSRGNLGCLPGQVMVIRDAIYGRESAEPCEGGNNVNTICSANGVKEYVTNKCQGKQRCYLESSNGLFGDPCQHVSKYLHVEFWCQAV
;
A
#
# COMPACT_ATOMS: atom_id res chain seq x y z
N MET A 1 -50.89 -11.01 12.26
CA MET A 1 -51.13 -9.67 11.66
C MET A 1 -50.43 -8.66 12.57
N LYS A 2 -49.19 -8.24 12.32
CA LYS A 2 -48.65 -7.66 11.09
C LYS A 2 -47.28 -8.27 10.80
N ILE A 3 -47.14 -8.80 9.59
CA ILE A 3 -45.88 -9.22 9.01
C ILE A 3 -45.27 -7.97 8.40
N VAL A 4 -44.06 -7.59 8.82
CA VAL A 4 -43.28 -6.57 8.12
C VAL A 4 -42.19 -7.30 7.34
N PHE A 5 -42.45 -7.52 6.05
CA PHE A 5 -41.42 -7.90 5.08
C PHE A 5 -40.58 -6.65 4.80
N VAL A 6 -39.39 -6.57 5.40
CA VAL A 6 -38.34 -5.72 4.86
C VAL A 6 -37.54 -6.61 3.91
N LEU A 7 -37.72 -6.41 2.61
CA LEU A 7 -36.75 -6.81 1.60
C LEU A 7 -35.46 -6.04 1.89
N ALA A 8 -34.61 -6.57 2.77
CA ALA A 8 -33.24 -6.13 2.87
C ALA A 8 -32.53 -6.65 1.62
N CYS A 9 -32.11 -5.75 0.75
CA CYS A 9 -31.06 -6.03 -0.23
C CYS A 9 -29.98 -6.84 0.49
N PHE A 10 -29.59 -7.99 -0.07
CA PHE A 10 -28.54 -8.85 0.47
C PHE A 10 -27.44 -7.97 1.02
N VAL A 11 -27.26 -8.04 2.34
CA VAL A 11 -26.40 -7.19 3.13
C VAL A 11 -25.15 -6.87 2.32
N CYS A 12 -24.85 -5.59 2.13
CA CYS A 12 -23.51 -5.15 1.79
C CYS A 12 -22.65 -5.61 2.98
N VAL A 13 -22.25 -6.89 3.01
CA VAL A 13 -21.27 -7.38 3.97
C VAL A 13 -19.97 -6.77 3.47
N ALA A 14 -19.78 -5.48 3.79
CA ALA A 14 -18.49 -4.86 3.77
C ALA A 14 -17.70 -5.65 4.80
N THR A 15 -16.96 -6.64 4.34
CA THR A 15 -15.90 -7.25 5.12
C THR A 15 -14.97 -6.11 5.50
N ALA A 16 -15.07 -5.63 6.74
CA ALA A 16 -14.17 -4.62 7.27
C ALA A 16 -12.80 -5.27 7.46
N TYR A 17 -11.99 -5.28 6.39
CA TYR A 17 -10.58 -5.61 6.47
C TYR A 17 -9.85 -4.40 7.03
N ASP A 18 -9.02 -4.61 8.05
CA ASP A 18 -8.18 -3.55 8.61
C ASP A 18 -7.02 -3.28 7.64
N ILE A 19 -7.09 -2.15 6.95
CA ILE A 19 -6.09 -1.76 5.94
C ILE A 19 -4.94 -1.10 6.69
N SER A 20 -3.79 -1.76 6.63
CA SER A 20 -2.53 -1.23 7.09
C SER A 20 -1.82 -0.51 5.95
N SER A 21 -1.14 0.59 6.27
CA SER A 21 -0.22 1.26 5.35
C SER A 21 1.20 1.27 5.90
N ALA A 22 2.18 1.30 5.01
CA ALA A 22 3.58 1.45 5.35
C ALA A 22 4.29 2.28 4.30
N ASP A 23 5.20 3.12 4.77
CA ASP A 23 5.94 4.07 3.94
C ASP A 23 7.45 3.86 4.08
N PHE A 24 8.13 3.87 2.94
CA PHE A 24 9.59 3.76 2.86
C PHE A 24 10.12 4.91 2.01
N CYS A 25 10.87 5.83 2.63
CA CYS A 25 11.49 6.95 1.93
C CYS A 25 12.46 6.50 0.83
N GLU A 26 12.72 7.36 -0.14
CA GLU A 26 13.71 7.11 -1.19
C GLU A 26 15.05 6.65 -0.59
N ASP A 27 15.63 5.64 -1.24
CA ASP A 27 16.84 4.91 -0.85
C ASP A 27 16.79 4.17 0.49
N SER A 28 15.60 4.05 1.09
CA SER A 28 15.37 3.24 2.27
C SER A 28 14.88 1.82 1.93
N ARG A 29 14.96 0.96 2.94
CA ARG A 29 14.51 -0.43 2.88
C ARG A 29 13.78 -0.79 4.15
N GLY A 30 12.80 -1.67 4.06
CA GLY A 30 12.05 -2.07 5.24
C GLY A 30 11.22 -3.33 5.05
N ASN A 31 10.54 -3.73 6.11
CA ASN A 31 9.78 -4.98 6.15
C ASN A 31 8.30 -4.69 6.39
N LEU A 32 7.46 -5.33 5.60
CA LEU A 32 6.05 -5.54 5.92
C LEU A 32 5.91 -6.85 6.69
N GLY A 33 4.95 -6.91 7.61
CA GLY A 33 4.75 -8.08 8.44
C GLY A 33 3.31 -8.24 8.92
N CYS A 34 2.83 -9.48 8.89
CA CYS A 34 1.61 -9.93 9.55
C CYS A 34 1.94 -10.79 10.77
N LEU A 35 0.97 -10.95 11.66
CA LEU A 35 1.12 -11.83 12.83
C LEU A 35 1.27 -13.30 12.39
N PRO A 36 1.82 -14.18 13.25
CA PRO A 36 1.84 -15.62 12.99
C PRO A 36 0.45 -16.16 12.63
N GLY A 37 0.37 -17.00 11.59
CA GLY A 37 -0.89 -17.53 11.06
C GLY A 37 -1.65 -16.57 10.14
N GLN A 38 -1.02 -15.51 9.66
CA GLN A 38 -1.59 -14.59 8.69
C GLN A 38 -0.66 -14.37 7.48
N VAL A 39 -1.26 -14.01 6.34
CA VAL A 39 -0.57 -13.62 5.12
C VAL A 39 -1.03 -12.25 4.66
N MET A 40 -0.14 -11.47 4.05
CA MET A 40 -0.50 -10.16 3.51
C MET A 40 -1.16 -10.27 2.14
N VAL A 41 -2.19 -9.45 1.96
CA VAL A 41 -2.84 -9.20 0.68
C VAL A 41 -2.60 -7.75 0.31
N ILE A 42 -1.97 -7.52 -0.84
CA ILE A 42 -1.60 -6.19 -1.31
C ILE A 42 -2.83 -5.51 -1.91
N ARG A 43 -3.19 -4.34 -1.38
CA ARG A 43 -4.27 -3.50 -1.89
C ARG A 43 -3.78 -2.58 -2.98
N ASP A 44 -2.74 -1.79 -2.67
CA ASP A 44 -2.16 -0.81 -3.56
C ASP A 44 -0.70 -0.52 -3.22
N ALA A 45 0.04 0.03 -4.18
CA ALA A 45 1.37 0.57 -3.91
C ALA A 45 1.78 1.63 -4.95
N ILE A 46 2.40 2.69 -4.47
CA ILE A 46 2.93 3.79 -5.28
C ILE A 46 4.38 4.07 -4.91
N TYR A 47 5.19 4.47 -5.89
CA TYR A 47 6.52 5.02 -5.67
C TYR A 47 6.59 6.39 -6.33
N GLY A 48 6.79 7.43 -5.53
CA GLY A 48 6.68 8.80 -6.00
C GLY A 48 6.45 9.75 -4.84
N ARG A 49 5.66 10.80 -5.05
CA ARG A 49 5.24 11.71 -3.99
C ARG A 49 3.83 12.18 -4.28
N GLU A 50 2.93 12.00 -3.32
CA GLU A 50 1.54 12.48 -3.39
C GLU A 50 1.25 13.49 -2.28
N SER A 51 2.09 13.56 -1.24
CA SER A 51 1.98 14.52 -0.15
C SER A 51 3.33 14.93 0.45
N ALA A 52 3.32 15.90 1.38
CA ALA A 52 4.53 16.35 2.08
C ALA A 52 5.07 15.29 3.05
N GLU A 53 4.18 14.57 3.70
CA GLU A 53 4.48 13.43 4.57
C GLU A 53 4.52 12.12 3.77
N PRO A 54 5.13 11.05 4.28
CA PRO A 54 5.78 10.89 5.59
C PRO A 54 7.30 11.12 5.58
N CYS A 55 7.86 11.38 4.40
CA CYS A 55 9.30 11.49 4.20
C CYS A 55 9.69 12.96 4.06
N GLU A 56 10.25 13.51 5.14
CA GLU A 56 10.86 14.83 5.16
C GLU A 56 12.07 14.89 4.22
N GLY A 57 12.18 15.99 3.46
CA GLY A 57 13.33 16.26 2.58
C GLY A 57 12.96 16.36 1.10
N GLY A 58 13.75 17.13 0.36
CA GLY A 58 13.54 17.41 -1.07
C GLY A 58 12.67 18.65 -1.35
N ASN A 59 12.49 18.95 -2.64
CA ASN A 59 11.54 19.98 -3.08
C ASN A 59 10.12 19.46 -2.89
N ASN A 60 9.53 19.69 -1.71
CA ASN A 60 8.14 19.37 -1.38
C ASN A 60 7.11 20.27 -2.10
N VAL A 61 7.56 21.02 -3.11
CA VAL A 61 6.76 22.02 -3.80
C VAL A 61 5.79 21.32 -4.74
N ASN A 62 4.60 20.97 -4.23
CA ASN A 62 3.39 20.65 -4.99
C ASN A 62 3.56 19.71 -6.20
N THR A 63 4.47 18.73 -6.12
CA THR A 63 4.68 17.77 -7.21
C THR A 63 4.03 16.46 -6.82
N ILE A 64 2.91 16.14 -7.47
CA ILE A 64 2.27 14.83 -7.41
C ILE A 64 2.85 13.98 -8.55
N CYS A 65 3.49 12.86 -8.21
CA CYS A 65 4.11 11.97 -9.18
C CYS A 65 4.08 10.53 -8.68
N SER A 66 4.02 9.58 -9.62
CA SER A 66 4.13 8.15 -9.34
C SER A 66 4.74 7.38 -10.51
N ALA A 67 5.50 6.34 -10.20
CA ALA A 67 6.03 5.40 -11.17
C ALA A 67 4.98 4.35 -11.56
N ASN A 68 5.08 3.84 -12.79
CA ASN A 68 4.24 2.74 -13.28
C ASN A 68 4.75 1.38 -12.75
N GLY A 69 3.86 0.40 -12.62
CA GLY A 69 4.22 -0.99 -12.28
C GLY A 69 4.58 -1.24 -10.81
N VAL A 70 4.51 -0.22 -9.95
CA VAL A 70 4.89 -0.35 -8.53
C VAL A 70 4.02 -1.37 -7.80
N LYS A 71 2.69 -1.27 -7.95
CA LYS A 71 1.74 -2.25 -7.39
C LYS A 71 2.02 -3.68 -7.87
N GLU A 72 2.32 -3.86 -9.14
CA GLU A 72 2.60 -5.19 -9.71
C GLU A 72 3.88 -5.78 -9.09
N TYR A 73 4.94 -4.99 -9.00
CA TYR A 73 6.18 -5.40 -8.34
C TYR A 73 5.95 -5.79 -6.87
N VAL A 74 5.26 -4.95 -6.09
CA VAL A 74 4.99 -5.22 -4.67
C VAL A 74 4.09 -6.46 -4.51
N THR A 75 3.07 -6.60 -5.35
CA THR A 75 2.19 -7.77 -5.36
C THR A 75 2.99 -9.04 -5.63
N ASN A 76 3.78 -9.07 -6.70
CA ASN A 76 4.60 -10.22 -7.06
C ASN A 76 5.60 -10.60 -5.96
N LYS A 77 6.12 -9.61 -5.24
CA LYS A 77 7.12 -9.82 -4.19
C LYS A 77 6.52 -10.22 -2.85
N CYS A 78 5.34 -9.72 -2.50
CA CYS A 78 4.81 -9.77 -1.13
C CYS A 78 3.50 -10.54 -0.96
N GLN A 79 2.68 -10.67 -2.00
CA GLN A 79 1.36 -11.30 -1.92
C GLN A 79 1.46 -12.72 -1.32
N GLY A 80 0.63 -13.01 -0.32
CA GLY A 80 0.57 -14.32 0.32
C GLY A 80 1.73 -14.64 1.27
N LYS A 81 2.60 -13.68 1.57
CA LYS A 81 3.71 -13.87 2.53
C LYS A 81 3.34 -13.34 3.91
N GLN A 82 3.90 -13.92 4.96
CA GLN A 82 3.76 -13.35 6.30
C GLN A 82 4.67 -12.12 6.49
N ARG A 83 5.88 -12.15 5.92
CA ARG A 83 6.87 -11.06 5.97
C ARG A 83 7.39 -10.79 4.57
N CYS A 84 7.58 -9.52 4.22
CA CYS A 84 8.11 -9.11 2.93
C CYS A 84 9.11 -7.96 3.09
N TYR A 85 10.27 -8.09 2.45
CA TYR A 85 11.29 -7.04 2.43
C TYR A 85 11.20 -6.22 1.14
N LEU A 86 11.11 -4.91 1.29
CA LEU A 86 10.98 -3.94 0.21
C LEU A 86 12.12 -2.94 0.23
N GLU A 87 12.43 -2.44 -0.97
CA GLU A 87 13.40 -1.38 -1.20
C GLU A 87 12.70 -0.29 -2.01
N SER A 88 12.90 0.95 -1.61
CA SER A 88 12.29 2.13 -2.18
C SER A 88 13.36 2.90 -2.96
N SER A 89 13.58 2.57 -4.24
CA SER A 89 14.70 3.15 -4.99
C SER A 89 14.41 3.35 -6.47
N ASN A 90 15.08 4.36 -7.04
CA ASN A 90 15.04 4.66 -8.48
C ASN A 90 15.56 3.50 -9.34
N GLY A 91 16.45 2.66 -8.80
CA GLY A 91 16.95 1.48 -9.50
C GLY A 91 15.87 0.43 -9.79
N LEU A 92 14.82 0.39 -8.97
CA LEU A 92 13.70 -0.54 -9.14
C LEU A 92 12.55 0.05 -9.95
N PHE A 93 12.22 1.32 -9.70
CA PHE A 93 11.00 1.94 -10.22
C PHE A 93 11.25 3.04 -11.28
N GLY A 94 12.51 3.40 -11.52
CA GLY A 94 12.88 4.62 -12.24
C GLY A 94 12.71 5.88 -11.39
N ASP A 95 13.00 7.04 -11.98
CA ASP A 95 12.80 8.35 -11.33
C ASP A 95 11.61 9.09 -11.98
N PRO A 96 10.37 8.93 -11.46
CA PRO A 96 9.18 9.54 -12.03
C PRO A 96 9.11 11.07 -11.86
N CYS A 97 9.93 11.65 -10.99
CA CYS A 97 9.95 13.08 -10.70
C CYS A 97 11.33 13.50 -10.18
N GLN A 98 12.19 13.86 -11.12
CA GLN A 98 13.56 14.30 -10.83
C GLN A 98 13.57 15.50 -9.88
N HIS A 99 14.53 15.51 -8.96
CA HIS A 99 14.71 16.54 -7.92
C HIS A 99 13.61 16.59 -6.84
N VAL A 100 12.66 15.66 -6.87
CA VAL A 100 11.67 15.44 -5.81
C VAL A 100 12.06 14.17 -5.05
N SER A 101 12.16 14.28 -3.73
CA SER A 101 12.35 13.13 -2.85
C SER A 101 11.12 12.25 -2.92
N LYS A 102 11.25 10.95 -3.11
CA LYS A 102 10.11 10.04 -3.27
C LYS A 102 9.92 9.15 -2.04
N TYR A 103 8.83 8.41 -2.02
CA TYR A 103 8.57 7.34 -1.07
C TYR A 103 7.77 6.22 -1.74
N LEU A 104 8.00 4.99 -1.27
CA LEU A 104 7.17 3.83 -1.56
C LEU A 104 6.09 3.76 -0.48
N HIS A 105 4.84 4.00 -0.87
CA HIS A 105 3.68 3.79 -0.01
C HIS A 105 3.02 2.47 -0.40
N VAL A 106 2.72 1.62 0.58
CA VAL A 106 2.08 0.32 0.38
C VAL A 106 0.86 0.21 1.28
N GLU A 107 -0.29 -0.10 0.68
CA GLU A 107 -1.50 -0.48 1.40
C GLU A 107 -1.71 -1.99 1.31
N PHE A 108 -1.97 -2.63 2.44
CA PHE A 108 -2.19 -4.07 2.52
C PHE A 108 -3.08 -4.42 3.72
N TRP A 109 -3.58 -5.64 3.77
CA TRP A 109 -4.19 -6.19 4.98
C TRP A 109 -3.67 -7.59 5.24
N CYS A 110 -3.79 -8.02 6.50
CA CYS A 110 -3.41 -9.37 6.91
C CYS A 110 -4.66 -10.26 6.96
N GLN A 111 -4.60 -11.39 6.24
CA GLN A 111 -5.65 -12.39 6.19
C GLN A 111 -5.18 -13.65 6.92
N ALA A 112 -6.02 -14.19 7.80
CA ALA A 112 -5.76 -15.48 8.46
C ALA A 112 -5.69 -16.62 7.43
N VAL A 113 -4.74 -17.53 7.63
CA VAL A 113 -4.57 -18.77 6.86
C VAL A 113 -4.95 -20.00 7.67
#